data_AF-A0A368GBC9-F1
#
_entry.id   AF-A0A368GBC9-F1
#
_cell.length_a   1.000
_cell.length_b   1.000
_cell.length_c   1.000
_cell.angle_alpha   90.00
_cell.angle_beta   90.00
_cell.angle_gamma   90.00
#
_symmetry.space_group_name_H-M   'P 1'
#
loop_
_entity.id
_entity.type
_entity.pdbx_description
1 polymer ?
#
loop_
_entity_poly.entity_id
_entity_poly.type
_entity_poly.pdbx_seq_one_letter_code
_entity_poly.pdbx_strand_id
1 'polypeptide(L)'
;MQVLSLRYKDTSYAFNIILPKKRFGLDALRKKLNGEGIQKVLSELELTYMTKTLISRSILKMMVETDFKLKEALIAMGVTEMFSDYADLTGISKAPSLKVSDAVHEAIIEVSQIRSSQ
;
A
#
# COMPACT_ATOMS: atom_id res chain seq x y z
N MET A 1 -2.62 12.85 -13.42
CA MET A 1 -1.81 12.30 -12.31
C MET A 1 -0.37 12.70 -12.53
N GLN A 2 0.41 12.85 -11.47
CA GLN A 2 1.86 12.96 -11.50
C GLN A 2 2.42 11.84 -10.65
N VAL A 3 3.58 11.30 -11.02
CA VAL A 3 4.25 10.22 -10.26
C VAL A 3 5.69 10.59 -10.05
N LEU A 4 6.16 10.42 -8.81
CA LEU A 4 7.56 10.53 -8.41
C LEU A 4 8.01 9.16 -7.89
N SER A 5 8.99 8.55 -8.54
CA SER A 5 9.55 7.26 -8.14
C SER A 5 10.93 7.47 -7.49
N LEU A 6 11.07 7.11 -6.22
CA LEU A 6 12.32 7.17 -5.48
C LEU A 6 12.88 5.76 -5.31
N ARG A 7 13.94 5.43 -6.04
CA ARG A 7 14.60 4.12 -5.93
C ARG A 7 15.32 4.00 -4.60
N TYR A 8 15.23 2.83 -3.98
CA TYR A 8 16.04 2.49 -2.81
C TYR A 8 17.47 2.13 -3.24
N LYS A 9 18.34 1.89 -2.25
CA LYS A 9 19.71 1.39 -2.50
C LYS A 9 19.66 0.06 -3.26
N ASP A 10 18.74 -0.82 -2.87
CA ASP A 10 18.34 -1.96 -3.69
C ASP A 10 17.38 -1.47 -4.78
N THR A 11 17.81 -1.57 -6.03
CA THR A 11 17.06 -1.07 -7.19
C THR A 11 15.88 -1.96 -7.57
N SER A 12 15.69 -3.11 -6.92
CA SER A 12 14.47 -3.90 -7.08
C SER A 12 13.25 -3.26 -6.43
N TYR A 13 13.44 -2.27 -5.54
CA TYR A 13 12.38 -1.54 -4.86
C TYR A 13 12.41 -0.03 -5.17
N ALA A 14 11.23 0.58 -5.20
CA ALA A 14 11.08 2.02 -5.28
C ALA A 14 9.85 2.51 -4.49
N PHE A 15 9.99 3.65 -3.83
CA PHE A 15 8.87 4.37 -3.21
C PHE A 15 8.22 5.30 -4.24
N ASN A 16 7.00 4.95 -4.67
CA ASN A 16 6.26 5.69 -5.68
C ASN A 16 5.22 6.60 -5.02
N ILE A 17 5.34 7.91 -5.26
CA ILE A 17 4.39 8.92 -4.80
C ILE A 17 3.50 9.31 -5.97
N ILE A 18 2.21 9.03 -5.84
CA ILE A 18 1.20 9.32 -6.86
C ILE A 18 0.37 10.52 -6.41
N LEU A 19 0.44 11.62 -7.17
CA LEU A 19 -0.20 12.88 -6.81
C LEU A 19 -1.28 13.32 -7.82
N PRO A 20 -2.47 13.75 -7.35
CA PRO A 20 -3.44 14.44 -8.19
C PRO A 20 -2.89 15.79 -8.69
N LYS A 21 -3.14 16.12 -9.97
CA LYS A 21 -2.76 17.43 -10.55
C LYS A 21 -3.62 18.59 -10.02
N LYS A 22 -4.82 18.29 -9.52
CA LYS A 22 -5.76 19.28 -8.96
C LYS A 22 -5.74 19.17 -7.44
N ARG A 23 -5.74 20.31 -6.74
CA ARG A 23 -5.93 20.36 -5.29
C ARG A 23 -7.25 19.66 -4.94
N PHE A 24 -7.25 18.84 -3.88
CA PHE A 24 -8.38 17.99 -3.47
C PHE A 24 -8.85 16.94 -4.50
N GLY A 25 -8.04 16.65 -5.52
CA GLY A 25 -8.36 15.67 -6.56
C GLY A 25 -8.14 14.20 -6.18
N LEU A 26 -7.85 13.87 -4.92
CA LEU A 26 -7.44 12.53 -4.50
C LEU A 26 -8.57 11.50 -4.64
N ASP A 27 -9.79 11.83 -4.23
CA ASP A 27 -10.92 10.88 -4.33
C ASP A 27 -11.27 10.58 -5.80
N ALA A 28 -11.29 11.62 -6.65
CA ALA A 28 -11.50 11.47 -8.08
C ALA A 28 -10.38 10.65 -8.75
N LEU A 29 -9.13 10.80 -8.28
CA LEU A 29 -8.01 10.00 -8.75
C LEU A 29 -8.16 8.55 -8.32
N ARG A 30 -8.46 8.30 -7.04
CA ARG A 30 -8.66 6.97 -6.45
C ARG A 30 -9.70 6.16 -7.21
N LYS A 31 -10.84 6.77 -7.56
CA LYS A 31 -11.91 6.12 -8.34
C LYS A 31 -11.52 5.71 -9.75
N LYS A 32 -10.49 6.35 -10.32
CA LYS A 32 -9.98 6.05 -11.67
C LYS A 32 -8.72 5.19 -11.65
N LEU A 33 -8.13 4.98 -10.47
CA LEU A 33 -6.90 4.24 -10.31
C LEU A 33 -7.21 2.75 -10.36
N ASN A 34 -6.55 2.03 -11.26
CA ASN A 34 -6.64 0.58 -11.40
C ASN A 34 -5.25 0.01 -11.75
N GLY A 35 -5.12 -1.32 -11.78
CA GLY A 35 -3.85 -1.98 -12.03
C GLY A 35 -3.19 -1.56 -13.35
N GLU A 36 -3.97 -1.52 -14.44
CA GLU A 36 -3.50 -1.11 -15.76
C GLU A 36 -2.99 0.34 -15.78
N GLY A 37 -3.74 1.28 -15.17
CA GLY A 37 -3.37 2.68 -15.09
C GLY A 37 -2.10 2.92 -14.26
N ILE A 38 -1.90 2.15 -13.19
CA ILE A 38 -0.66 2.19 -12.41
C ILE A 38 0.50 1.66 -13.26
N GLN A 39 0.35 0.47 -13.86
CA GLN A 39 1.41 -0.14 -14.68
C GLN A 39 1.83 0.75 -15.84
N LYS A 40 0.86 1.33 -16.56
CA LYS A 40 1.11 2.26 -17.66
C LYS A 40 1.98 3.43 -17.21
N VAL A 41 1.57 4.11 -16.13
CA VAL A 41 2.30 5.31 -15.68
C VAL A 41 3.66 4.98 -15.11
N LEU A 42 3.84 3.80 -14.50
CA LEU A 42 5.16 3.33 -14.07
C LEU A 42 6.08 2.96 -15.25
N SER A 43 5.53 2.47 -16.36
CA SER A 43 6.30 2.16 -17.57
C SER A 43 6.80 3.40 -18.33
N GLU A 44 6.09 4.52 -18.18
CA GLU A 44 6.40 5.80 -18.81
C GLU A 44 7.34 6.68 -17.95
N LEU A 45 7.91 6.13 -16.86
CA LEU A 45 8.80 6.88 -15.97
C LEU A 45 10.13 7.19 -16.64
N GLU A 46 10.45 8.47 -16.74
CA GLU A 46 11.77 8.94 -17.17
C GLU A 46 12.69 9.15 -15.96
N LEU A 47 13.93 8.68 -16.08
CA LEU A 47 14.96 8.93 -15.07
C LEU A 47 15.36 10.40 -15.09
N THR A 48 15.22 11.06 -13.94
CA THR A 48 15.65 12.44 -13.75
C THR A 48 16.53 12.56 -12.51
N TYR A 49 17.46 13.52 -12.53
CA TYR A 49 18.31 13.82 -11.39
C TYR A 49 17.67 14.91 -10.55
N MET A 50 17.15 14.54 -9.36
CA MET A 50 16.72 15.49 -8.35
C MET A 50 17.79 15.61 -7.25
N THR A 51 18.11 16.83 -6.85
CA THR A 51 19.04 17.05 -5.73
C THR A 51 18.39 16.61 -4.42
N LYS A 52 19.19 16.07 -3.49
CA LYS A 52 18.73 15.71 -2.14
C LYS A 52 17.98 16.87 -1.45
N THR A 53 18.42 18.11 -1.68
CA THR A 53 17.80 19.33 -1.14
C THR A 53 16.39 19.59 -1.68
N LEU A 54 16.13 19.32 -2.96
CA LEU A 54 14.80 19.48 -3.55
C LEU A 54 13.84 18.41 -3.03
N ILE A 55 14.32 17.17 -2.91
CA ILE A 55 13.55 16.06 -2.32
C ILE A 55 13.23 16.37 -0.86
N SER A 56 14.21 16.87 -0.09
CA SER A 56 14.03 17.17 1.34
C SER A 56 13.05 18.30 1.64
N ARG A 57 12.93 19.27 0.74
CA ARG A 57 11.93 20.36 0.84
C ARG A 57 10.53 19.93 0.40
N SER A 58 10.43 18.93 -0.47
CA SER A 58 9.17 18.55 -1.11
C SER A 58 8.48 17.36 -0.42
N ILE A 59 9.24 16.53 0.28
CA ILE A 59 8.73 15.32 0.96
C ILE A 59 8.75 15.53 2.46
N LEU A 60 7.55 15.50 3.04
CA LEU A 60 7.34 15.60 4.48
C LEU A 60 7.81 14.32 5.19
N LYS A 61 8.43 14.46 6.36
CA LYS A 61 8.59 13.32 7.27
C LYS A 61 7.22 12.90 7.75
N MET A 62 6.83 11.66 7.49
CA MET A 62 5.49 11.17 7.82
C MET A 62 5.56 9.80 8.47
N MET A 63 4.63 9.58 9.39
CA MET A 63 4.37 8.27 9.98
C MET A 63 2.91 7.94 9.70
N VAL A 64 2.66 6.76 9.15
CA VAL A 64 1.33 6.24 8.89
C VAL A 64 1.20 4.93 9.65
N GLU A 65 0.34 4.93 10.65
CA GLU A 65 -0.08 3.73 11.37
C GLU A 65 -1.46 3.33 10.84
N THR A 66 -1.69 2.04 10.65
CA THR A 66 -2.96 1.53 10.14
C THR A 66 -3.48 0.40 11.00
N ASP A 67 -4.73 0.54 11.47
CA ASP A 67 -5.55 -0.51 12.05
C ASP A 67 -6.56 -0.99 10.99
N PHE A 68 -6.13 -1.92 10.13
CA PHE A 68 -7.00 -2.34 9.04
C PHE A 68 -7.93 -3.48 9.48
N LYS A 69 -9.25 -3.22 9.34
CA LYS A 69 -10.34 -4.18 9.55
C LYS A 69 -10.33 -5.27 8.48
N LEU A 70 -9.35 -6.17 8.58
CA LEU A 70 -9.05 -7.15 7.55
C LEU A 70 -10.17 -8.18 7.39
N LYS A 71 -10.79 -8.63 8.48
CA LYS A 71 -11.94 -9.54 8.42
C LYS A 71 -13.08 -8.96 7.57
N GLU A 72 -13.49 -7.73 7.85
CA GLU A 72 -14.60 -7.07 7.14
C GLU A 72 -14.26 -6.85 5.67
N ALA A 73 -13.01 -6.48 5.37
CA ALA A 73 -12.55 -6.35 3.98
C ALA A 73 -12.58 -7.68 3.23
N LEU A 74 -12.12 -8.78 3.84
CA LEU A 74 -12.16 -10.12 3.25
C LEU A 74 -13.60 -10.57 2.97
N ILE A 75 -14.51 -10.36 3.93
CA ILE A 75 -15.94 -10.63 3.76
C ILE A 75 -16.52 -9.82 2.59
N ALA A 76 -16.21 -8.53 2.51
CA ALA A 76 -16.67 -7.66 1.41
C ALA A 76 -16.10 -8.08 0.04
N MET A 77 -14.95 -8.76 0.02
CA MET A 77 -14.35 -9.34 -1.19
C MET A 77 -14.88 -10.75 -1.52
N GLY A 78 -15.80 -11.30 -0.72
CA GLY A 78 -16.42 -12.61 -0.94
C GLY A 78 -15.77 -13.77 -0.16
N VAL A 79 -14.75 -13.50 0.65
CA VAL A 79 -14.14 -14.49 1.53
C VAL A 79 -14.94 -14.55 2.83
N THR A 80 -16.09 -15.23 2.78
CA THR A 80 -17.07 -15.26 3.89
C THR A 80 -17.07 -16.57 4.66
N GLU A 81 -16.89 -17.70 3.96
CA GLU A 81 -17.10 -19.04 4.52
C GLU A 81 -16.17 -19.33 5.70
N MET A 82 -14.90 -18.95 5.59
CA MET A 82 -13.89 -19.18 6.63
C MET A 82 -14.21 -18.52 7.98
N PHE A 83 -15.07 -17.50 7.99
CA PHE A 83 -15.51 -16.78 9.20
C PHE A 83 -16.86 -17.27 9.72
N SER A 84 -17.47 -18.26 9.07
CA SER A 84 -18.80 -18.79 9.38
C SER A 84 -18.73 -20.17 10.03
N ASP A 85 -19.87 -20.70 10.48
CA ASP A 85 -19.97 -22.07 10.99
C ASP A 85 -19.88 -23.13 9.87
N TYR A 86 -19.89 -22.71 8.60
CA TYR A 86 -19.70 -23.58 7.44
C TYR A 86 -18.24 -23.72 7.02
N ALA A 87 -17.30 -23.11 7.74
CA ALA A 87 -15.87 -23.15 7.39
C ALA A 87 -15.33 -24.59 7.32
N ASP A 88 -14.81 -24.98 6.15
CA ASP A 88 -14.02 -26.20 6.01
C ASP A 88 -12.52 -25.93 6.24
N LEU A 89 -12.09 -26.13 7.49
CA LEU A 89 -10.68 -26.07 7.89
C LEU A 89 -10.12 -27.46 8.25
N THR A 90 -10.66 -28.52 7.64
CA THR A 90 -10.27 -29.92 7.93
C THR A 90 -8.80 -30.23 7.61
N GLY A 91 -8.19 -29.45 6.70
CA GLY A 91 -6.75 -29.49 6.44
C GLY A 91 -5.87 -29.05 7.62
N ILE A 92 -6.43 -28.30 8.57
CA ILE A 92 -5.74 -27.85 9.80
C ILE A 92 -6.08 -28.78 10.97
N SER A 93 -7.38 -29.07 11.16
CA SER A 93 -7.85 -29.97 12.20
C SER A 93 -9.05 -30.79 11.72
N LYS A 94 -8.98 -32.12 11.88
CA LYS A 94 -10.09 -33.01 11.54
C LYS A 94 -11.26 -32.91 12.54
N ALA A 95 -10.97 -32.58 13.80
CA ALA A 95 -11.94 -32.34 14.86
C ALA A 95 -11.26 -31.61 16.03
N PRO A 96 -11.92 -30.64 16.69
CA PRO A 96 -13.25 -30.10 16.38
C PRO A 96 -13.26 -29.29 15.08
N SER A 97 -14.45 -28.99 14.56
CA SER A 97 -14.62 -28.03 13.46
C SER A 97 -14.07 -26.67 13.87
N LEU A 98 -13.23 -26.07 13.03
CA LEU A 98 -12.63 -24.76 13.27
C LEU A 98 -13.28 -23.72 12.37
N LYS A 99 -13.31 -22.48 12.85
CA LYS A 99 -13.59 -21.29 12.05
C LYS A 99 -12.63 -20.17 12.45
N VAL A 100 -12.38 -19.25 11.54
CA VAL A 100 -11.60 -18.05 11.85
C VAL A 100 -12.51 -17.05 12.57
N SER A 101 -12.14 -16.71 13.80
CA SER A 101 -12.87 -15.72 14.59
C SER A 101 -12.59 -14.30 14.10
N ASP A 102 -11.32 -13.99 13.82
CA ASP A 102 -10.89 -12.65 13.43
C ASP A 102 -9.63 -12.64 12.55
N ALA A 103 -9.37 -11.51 11.90
CA ALA A 103 -8.17 -11.24 11.14
C ALA A 103 -7.74 -9.79 11.35
N VAL A 104 -6.52 -9.59 11.84
CA VAL A 104 -5.95 -8.27 12.17
C VAL A 104 -4.79 -7.96 11.22
N HIS A 105 -4.74 -6.73 10.72
CA HIS A 105 -3.61 -6.23 9.94
C HIS A 105 -3.17 -4.88 10.50
N GLU A 106 -1.94 -4.86 11.01
CA GLU A 106 -1.27 -3.66 11.51
C GLU A 106 -0.03 -3.39 10.69
N ALA A 107 0.11 -2.15 10.23
CA ALA A 107 1.29 -1.70 9.51
C ALA A 107 1.67 -0.28 9.91
N ILE A 108 2.98 -0.06 10.05
CA ILE A 108 3.58 1.24 10.31
C ILE A 108 4.51 1.57 9.14
N ILE A 109 4.30 2.73 8.52
CA ILE A 109 5.17 3.28 7.49
C ILE A 109 5.74 4.59 8.02
N GLU A 110 7.05 4.62 8.27
CA GLU A 110 7.78 5.83 8.59
C GLU A 110 8.63 6.25 7.38
N VAL A 111 8.38 7.45 6.88
CA VAL A 111 9.20 8.09 5.86
C VAL A 111 9.99 9.21 6.53
N SER A 112 11.31 9.03 6.58
CA SER A 112 12.22 10.04 7.10
C SER A 112 13.32 10.38 6.08
N GLN A 113 13.91 11.56 6.25
CA GLN A 113 15.06 11.97 5.46
C GLN A 113 16.30 11.30 6.04
N ILE A 114 16.88 10.31 5.33
CA ILE A 114 18.14 9.71 5.74
C ILE A 114 19.24 10.78 5.62
N ARG A 115 19.73 11.28 6.75
CA ARG A 115 21.04 11.93 6.79
C ARG A 115 22.07 10.83 6.58
N SER A 116 22.67 10.77 5.40
CA SER A 116 23.88 9.98 5.21
C SER A 116 24.94 10.55 6.15
N SER A 117 25.31 9.78 7.19
CA SER A 117 26.52 10.00 7.98
C SER A 117 27.70 10.12 7.02
N GLN A 118 28.49 11.18 7.20
CA GLN A 118 29.81 11.27 6.57
C GLN A 118 30.72 10.15 7.09
#